data_AF-A0A310SXH2-F1
#
_entry.id   AF-A0A310SXH2-F1
#
_cell.length_a   1.000
_cell.length_b   1.000
_cell.length_c   1.000
_cell.angle_alpha   90.00
_cell.angle_beta   90.00
_cell.angle_gamma   90.00
#
_symmetry.space_group_name_H-M   'P 1'
#
loop_
_entity.id
_entity.type
_entity.pdbx_description
1 polymer ?
#
loop_
_entity_poly.entity_id
_entity_poly.type
_entity_poly.pdbx_seq_one_letter_code
_entity_poly.pdbx_strand_id
1 'polypeptide(L)'
;RLTDSTSTVESTSTVDPGERVKPTKEAETAGQAALARLEIKKANIKNFNTSYATIKAQVKRELEQERKAQQNAQKAQSEEKAKDKIKDNSLLAVTNVGYRCPYLSDEILSQNEWKVKIREFLYEQLKGEDAGLISCLIIKNCNKEKRKIDVCVETLGKYLENIINNPDEEKYKKIRIQNKIFQDKVVPVEGALEFLNAAGFRQKKLLNNDKEENFLVWSADNCNIENVITLLEALKIAESIPLELDRNLKILLPMQASKQTKLPPTFFNTTSVIISAADERNQMLMTKAMREREENERLNKYKFSLIRIKFPDNLILQGTFSVHESFQNVVNFVTENLINNERPFSLRKLPNTTYNEDSFGKTLLQLDLFPTTILMFSWKNRSEQTNYNESVGYLKEELLSLMQIA
;
A
#
# COMPACT_ATOMS: atom_id res chain seq x y z
N ARG A 1 26.80 -57.69 -39.37
CA ARG A 1 26.87 -58.25 -38.01
C ARG A 1 25.77 -57.60 -37.17
N LEU A 2 24.82 -58.43 -36.73
CA LEU A 2 23.90 -58.33 -35.58
C LEU A 2 22.73 -57.31 -35.49
N THR A 3 21.62 -57.91 -35.03
CA THR A 3 20.36 -57.46 -34.38
C THR A 3 19.19 -57.17 -35.34
N ASP A 4 18.22 -58.07 -35.54
CA ASP A 4 17.19 -58.71 -34.66
C ASP A 4 16.05 -57.73 -34.31
N SER A 5 14.75 -58.05 -34.28
CA SER A 5 13.90 -59.18 -34.73
C SER A 5 12.45 -58.67 -34.53
N THR A 6 11.63 -58.68 -35.58
CA THR A 6 10.52 -59.63 -35.82
C THR A 6 9.22 -59.34 -35.07
N SER A 7 8.24 -58.89 -35.85
CA SER A 7 6.81 -58.95 -35.60
C SER A 7 6.25 -60.15 -36.37
N THR A 8 5.26 -60.86 -35.83
CA THR A 8 4.35 -61.67 -36.64
C THR A 8 2.99 -61.84 -35.97
N VAL A 9 2.00 -61.76 -36.86
CA VAL A 9 0.54 -61.81 -36.71
C VAL A 9 0.07 -63.25 -36.63
N GLU A 10 -1.11 -63.50 -36.05
CA GLU A 10 -2.16 -64.48 -36.41
C GLU A 10 -3.02 -64.80 -35.17
N SER A 11 -4.25 -65.29 -35.22
CA SER A 11 -5.40 -65.20 -36.12
C SER A 11 -6.58 -65.80 -35.31
N THR A 12 -7.81 -65.43 -35.64
CA THR A 12 -9.06 -65.74 -34.94
C THR A 12 -9.52 -67.20 -35.06
N SER A 13 -10.16 -67.74 -34.00
CA SER A 13 -11.22 -68.76 -34.17
C SER A 13 -12.31 -68.62 -33.10
N THR A 14 -13.55 -68.72 -33.56
CA THR A 14 -14.82 -68.60 -32.83
C THR A 14 -15.36 -69.98 -32.41
N VAL A 15 -15.85 -70.14 -31.18
CA VAL A 15 -16.69 -71.29 -30.74
C VAL A 15 -17.81 -70.82 -29.79
N ASP A 16 -18.99 -71.40 -30.03
CA ASP A 16 -20.34 -71.21 -29.46
C ASP A 16 -20.48 -71.52 -27.95
N PRO A 17 -21.62 -71.11 -27.31
CA PRO A 17 -21.75 -70.99 -25.86
C PRO A 17 -22.03 -72.32 -25.15
N GLY A 18 -21.13 -72.71 -24.24
CA GLY A 18 -21.37 -73.77 -23.26
C GLY A 18 -22.40 -73.38 -22.20
N GLU A 19 -23.31 -74.30 -21.92
CA GLU A 19 -24.43 -74.24 -20.96
C GLU A 19 -23.99 -73.71 -19.57
N ARG A 20 -24.70 -72.70 -19.04
CA ARG A 20 -24.38 -72.08 -17.73
C ARG A 20 -24.60 -73.08 -16.60
N VAL A 21 -23.51 -73.60 -16.04
CA VAL A 21 -23.50 -74.34 -14.78
C VAL A 21 -24.08 -73.43 -13.68
N LYS A 22 -25.12 -73.90 -12.98
CA LYS A 22 -25.70 -73.16 -11.85
C LYS A 22 -24.62 -72.99 -10.76
N PRO A 23 -24.52 -71.82 -10.11
CA PRO A 23 -23.52 -71.59 -9.08
C PRO A 23 -23.63 -72.63 -7.96
N THR A 24 -22.49 -73.13 -7.49
CA THR A 24 -22.44 -74.00 -6.32
C THR A 24 -23.00 -73.27 -5.08
N LYS A 25 -23.54 -74.00 -4.10
CA LYS A 25 -24.13 -73.41 -2.89
C LYS A 25 -23.18 -72.45 -2.16
N GLU A 26 -21.88 -72.70 -2.24
CA GLU A 26 -20.84 -71.81 -1.71
C GLU A 26 -20.74 -70.49 -2.49
N ALA A 27 -20.89 -70.53 -3.82
CA ALA A 27 -20.90 -69.35 -4.67
C ALA A 27 -22.19 -68.50 -4.48
N GLU A 28 -23.34 -69.14 -4.23
CA GLU A 28 -24.56 -68.42 -3.82
C GLU A 28 -24.40 -67.76 -2.44
N THR A 29 -23.80 -68.46 -1.48
CA THR A 29 -23.57 -67.92 -0.12
C THR A 29 -22.57 -66.76 -0.16
N ALA A 30 -21.50 -66.88 -0.95
CA ALA A 30 -20.54 -65.79 -1.18
C ALA A 30 -21.17 -64.60 -1.94
N GLY A 31 -22.05 -64.88 -2.90
CA GLY A 31 -22.83 -63.86 -3.63
C GLY A 31 -23.79 -63.08 -2.72
N GLN A 32 -24.50 -63.78 -1.84
CA GLN A 32 -25.37 -63.15 -0.83
C GLN A 32 -24.56 -62.33 0.18
N ALA A 33 -23.41 -62.83 0.63
CA ALA A 33 -22.52 -62.07 1.51
C ALA A 33 -21.93 -60.82 0.83
N ALA A 34 -21.64 -60.87 -0.47
CA ALA A 34 -21.18 -59.73 -1.25
C ALA A 34 -22.28 -58.67 -1.45
N LEU A 35 -23.52 -59.11 -1.70
CA LEU A 35 -24.68 -58.21 -1.80
C LEU A 35 -24.98 -57.53 -0.46
N ALA A 36 -24.92 -58.27 0.66
CA ALA A 36 -25.08 -57.70 2.00
C ALA A 36 -24.02 -56.62 2.30
N ARG A 37 -22.77 -56.83 1.86
CA ARG A 37 -21.70 -55.82 1.98
C ARG A 37 -21.96 -54.56 1.13
N LEU A 38 -22.53 -54.71 -0.07
CA LEU A 38 -22.91 -53.58 -0.92
C LEU A 38 -24.10 -52.81 -0.35
N GLU A 39 -25.08 -53.49 0.26
CA GLU A 39 -26.21 -52.83 0.93
C GLU A 39 -25.79 -52.07 2.18
N ILE A 40 -24.88 -52.62 3.00
CA ILE A 40 -24.29 -51.91 4.14
C ILE A 40 -23.52 -50.68 3.67
N LYS A 41 -22.79 -50.77 2.54
CA LYS A 41 -22.07 -49.62 1.96
C LYS A 41 -23.04 -48.55 1.42
N LYS A 42 -24.17 -48.94 0.80
CA LYS A 42 -25.24 -48.02 0.37
C LYS A 42 -25.97 -47.35 1.53
N ALA A 43 -26.21 -48.06 2.64
CA ALA A 43 -26.81 -47.50 3.85
C ALA A 43 -25.86 -46.50 4.54
N ASN A 44 -24.55 -46.79 4.58
CA ASN A 44 -23.54 -45.88 5.13
C ASN A 44 -23.39 -44.58 4.30
N ILE A 45 -23.52 -44.66 2.97
CA ILE A 45 -23.48 -43.48 2.08
C ILE A 45 -24.72 -42.58 2.26
N LYS A 46 -25.90 -43.15 2.57
CA LYS A 46 -27.10 -42.35 2.89
C LYS A 46 -26.95 -41.61 4.22
N ASN A 47 -26.37 -42.24 5.25
CA ASN A 47 -26.16 -41.61 6.55
C ASN A 47 -25.04 -40.54 6.54
N PHE A 48 -24.05 -40.65 5.65
CA PHE A 48 -22.98 -39.65 5.51
C PHE A 48 -23.46 -38.39 4.77
N ASN A 49 -24.40 -38.51 3.83
CA ASN A 49 -24.93 -37.38 3.05
C ASN A 49 -25.91 -36.50 3.84
N THR A 50 -26.63 -37.05 4.83
CA THR A 50 -27.54 -36.27 5.68
C THR A 50 -26.76 -35.33 6.62
N SER A 51 -25.60 -35.76 7.10
CA SER A 51 -24.71 -34.92 7.94
C SER A 51 -24.11 -33.76 7.15
N TYR A 52 -23.61 -34.01 5.93
CA TYR A 52 -23.02 -32.95 5.10
C TYR A 52 -24.05 -31.90 4.65
N ALA A 53 -25.26 -32.32 4.28
CA ALA A 53 -26.34 -31.40 3.92
C ALA A 53 -26.79 -30.52 5.10
N THR A 54 -26.84 -31.08 6.31
CA THR A 54 -27.21 -30.35 7.53
C THR A 54 -26.13 -29.36 7.94
N ILE A 55 -24.86 -29.77 7.89
CA ILE A 55 -23.71 -28.89 8.14
C ILE A 55 -23.66 -27.75 7.12
N LYS A 56 -23.86 -28.03 5.83
CA LYS A 56 -23.87 -27.02 4.76
C LYS A 56 -25.03 -26.04 4.91
N ALA A 57 -26.21 -26.50 5.34
CA ALA A 57 -27.35 -25.66 5.61
C ALA A 57 -27.13 -24.75 6.83
N GLN A 58 -26.48 -25.26 7.87
CA GLN A 58 -26.15 -24.49 9.06
C GLN A 58 -25.11 -23.39 8.77
N VAL A 59 -24.02 -23.73 8.08
CA VAL A 59 -22.99 -22.77 7.66
C VAL A 59 -23.58 -21.66 6.77
N LYS A 60 -24.47 -22.00 5.82
CA LYS A 60 -25.12 -21.01 4.96
C LYS A 60 -26.03 -20.06 5.76
N ARG A 61 -26.74 -20.57 6.77
CA ARG A 61 -27.64 -19.78 7.62
C ARG A 61 -26.86 -18.83 8.53
N GLU A 62 -25.74 -19.28 9.10
CA GLU A 62 -24.82 -18.44 9.88
C GLU A 62 -24.22 -17.32 9.01
N LEU A 63 -23.74 -17.64 7.80
CA LEU A 63 -23.17 -16.66 6.87
C LEU A 63 -24.20 -15.58 6.44
N GLU A 64 -25.45 -15.97 6.24
CA GLU A 64 -26.51 -15.03 5.87
C GLU A 64 -26.94 -14.14 7.05
N GLN A 65 -26.94 -14.68 8.28
CA GLN A 65 -27.16 -13.91 9.49
C GLN A 65 -26.03 -12.90 9.71
N GLU A 66 -24.78 -13.30 9.50
CA GLU A 66 -23.62 -12.39 9.59
C GLU A 66 -23.71 -11.27 8.55
N ARG A 67 -24.12 -11.59 7.31
CA ARG A 67 -24.30 -10.58 6.26
C ARG A 67 -25.43 -9.59 6.57
N LYS A 68 -26.53 -10.06 7.16
CA LYS A 68 -27.65 -9.20 7.61
C LYS A 68 -27.26 -8.34 8.81
N ALA A 69 -26.49 -8.89 9.75
CA ALA A 69 -25.94 -8.13 10.88
C ALA A 69 -25.00 -7.02 10.39
N GLN A 70 -24.13 -7.31 9.41
CA GLN A 70 -23.25 -6.31 8.79
C GLN A 70 -24.03 -5.20 8.07
N GLN A 71 -25.11 -5.54 7.35
CA GLN A 71 -25.96 -4.54 6.68
C GLN A 71 -26.74 -3.66 7.68
N ASN A 72 -27.22 -4.24 8.78
CA ASN A 72 -27.89 -3.49 9.84
C ASN A 72 -26.91 -2.58 10.60
N ALA A 73 -25.69 -3.04 10.86
CA ALA A 73 -24.62 -2.23 11.45
C ALA A 73 -24.22 -1.05 10.54
N GLN A 74 -24.22 -1.23 9.22
CA GLN A 74 -23.96 -0.15 8.25
C GLN A 74 -25.08 0.91 8.23
N LYS A 75 -26.34 0.51 8.42
CA LYS A 75 -27.47 1.45 8.52
C LYS A 75 -27.44 2.26 9.81
N ALA A 76 -27.22 1.60 10.96
CA ALA A 76 -27.07 2.28 12.25
C ALA A 76 -25.88 3.27 12.26
N GLN A 77 -24.77 2.92 11.59
CA GLN A 77 -23.61 3.82 11.42
C GLN A 77 -23.90 5.10 10.63
N SER A 78 -24.87 5.07 9.71
CA SER A 78 -25.24 6.25 8.92
C SER A 78 -25.97 7.28 9.79
N GLU A 79 -26.65 6.82 10.83
CA GLU A 79 -27.40 7.64 11.78
C GLU A 79 -26.52 8.17 12.92
N GLU A 80 -25.50 7.41 13.38
CA GLU A 80 -24.53 7.87 14.39
C GLU A 80 -23.48 8.86 13.86
N LYS A 81 -23.01 8.70 12.61
CA LYS A 81 -22.06 9.64 11.97
C LYS A 81 -22.60 11.07 11.84
N ALA A 82 -23.91 11.26 11.90
CA ALA A 82 -24.54 12.58 11.89
C ALA A 82 -24.49 13.28 13.26
N LYS A 83 -24.32 12.56 14.37
CA LYS A 83 -24.36 13.10 15.74
C LYS A 83 -22.98 13.39 16.36
N ASP A 84 -21.92 12.71 15.91
CA ASP A 84 -20.57 12.79 16.53
C ASP A 84 -19.64 13.89 16.01
N LYS A 85 -20.07 14.73 15.05
CA LYS A 85 -19.18 15.75 14.45
C LYS A 85 -18.80 16.92 15.37
N ILE A 86 -19.37 17.03 16.57
CA ILE A 86 -19.17 18.20 17.43
C ILE A 86 -19.04 17.76 18.89
N LYS A 87 -17.85 17.28 19.30
CA LYS A 87 -17.27 17.43 20.65
C LYS A 87 -15.97 16.63 20.71
N ASP A 88 -14.95 17.23 21.34
CA ASP A 88 -13.78 16.57 21.96
C ASP A 88 -12.40 16.66 21.23
N ASN A 89 -12.10 17.79 20.57
CA ASN A 89 -10.73 18.06 20.06
C ASN A 89 -9.66 18.22 21.16
N SER A 90 -10.03 18.49 22.42
CA SER A 90 -9.07 18.77 23.50
C SER A 90 -8.34 17.53 24.04
N LEU A 91 -8.88 16.33 23.80
CA LEU A 91 -8.27 15.07 24.26
C LEU A 91 -7.35 14.42 23.21
N LEU A 92 -7.27 14.99 22.00
CA LEU A 92 -6.47 14.44 20.91
C LEU A 92 -4.98 14.74 21.13
N ALA A 93 -4.16 13.70 21.03
CA ALA A 93 -2.69 13.79 21.05
C ALA A 93 -2.14 14.56 19.84
N VAL A 94 -2.84 14.43 18.71
CA VAL A 94 -2.53 15.06 17.42
C VAL A 94 -3.84 15.48 16.77
N THR A 95 -3.91 16.73 16.32
CA THR A 95 -5.10 17.30 15.68
C THR A 95 -5.38 16.64 14.34
N ASN A 96 -4.35 16.48 13.50
CA ASN A 96 -4.39 15.70 12.28
C ASN A 96 -2.96 15.38 11.80
N VAL A 97 -2.84 14.46 10.84
CA VAL A 97 -1.57 14.15 10.17
C VAL A 97 -1.37 15.10 8.99
N GLY A 98 -0.35 15.94 9.07
CA GLY A 98 0.05 16.89 8.02
C GLY A 98 1.27 16.40 7.24
N TYR A 99 1.47 17.00 6.08
CA TYR A 99 2.62 16.79 5.22
C TYR A 99 3.20 18.15 4.81
N ARG A 100 4.49 18.18 4.50
CA ARG A 100 5.21 19.33 3.94
C ARG A 100 5.81 18.94 2.59
N CYS A 101 5.93 19.92 1.69
CA CYS A 101 6.69 19.77 0.45
C CYS A 101 7.72 20.89 0.35
N PRO A 102 8.99 20.64 0.72
CA PRO A 102 10.04 21.66 0.73
C PRO A 102 10.24 22.39 -0.61
N TYR A 103 9.87 21.75 -1.72
CA TYR A 103 10.02 22.31 -3.07
C TYR A 103 8.93 23.31 -3.48
N LEU A 104 7.77 23.29 -2.82
CA LEU A 104 6.62 24.11 -3.22
C LEU A 104 6.28 25.18 -2.18
N SER A 105 6.10 24.80 -0.91
CA SER A 105 5.81 25.75 0.17
C SER A 105 6.06 25.12 1.55
N ASP A 106 6.22 25.99 2.55
CA ASP A 106 6.41 25.59 3.95
C ASP A 106 5.09 25.32 4.71
N GLU A 107 3.97 25.28 3.99
CA GLU A 107 2.67 24.99 4.60
C GLU A 107 2.55 23.51 5.03
N ILE A 108 1.75 23.27 6.07
CA ILE A 108 1.43 21.92 6.55
C ILE A 108 -0.01 21.60 6.15
N LEU A 109 -0.17 20.69 5.18
CA LEU A 109 -1.46 20.34 4.60
C LEU A 109 -1.67 18.82 4.58
N SER A 110 -2.92 18.39 4.41
CA SER A 110 -3.22 16.98 4.18
C SER A 110 -2.71 16.50 2.82
N GLN A 111 -2.56 15.18 2.67
CA GLN A 111 -2.10 14.59 1.41
C GLN A 111 -3.02 14.91 0.22
N ASN A 112 -4.32 15.10 0.44
CA ASN A 112 -5.26 15.42 -0.64
C ASN A 112 -5.16 16.88 -1.08
N GLU A 113 -4.99 17.80 -0.12
CA GLU A 113 -4.77 19.22 -0.41
C GLU A 113 -3.45 19.42 -1.16
N TRP A 114 -2.38 18.72 -0.75
CA TRP A 114 -1.12 18.72 -1.48
C TRP A 114 -1.26 18.21 -2.91
N LYS A 115 -2.05 17.16 -3.17
CA LYS A 115 -2.29 16.69 -4.54
C LYS A 115 -2.94 17.76 -5.42
N VAL A 116 -3.88 18.53 -4.87
CA VAL A 116 -4.52 19.64 -5.58
C VAL A 116 -3.49 20.75 -5.83
N LYS A 117 -2.77 21.19 -4.79
CA LYS A 117 -1.74 22.23 -4.93
C LYS A 117 -0.63 21.86 -5.90
N ILE A 118 -0.12 20.62 -5.84
CA ILE A 118 0.91 20.13 -6.77
C ILE A 118 0.37 20.15 -8.20
N ARG A 119 -0.87 19.68 -8.42
CA ARG A 119 -1.49 19.71 -9.74
C ARG A 119 -1.60 21.16 -10.25
N GLU A 120 -2.15 22.06 -9.45
CA GLU A 120 -2.33 23.47 -9.82
C GLU A 120 -0.99 24.13 -10.15
N PHE A 121 0.02 23.95 -9.28
CA PHE A 121 1.37 24.44 -9.51
C PHE A 121 1.96 23.91 -10.83
N LEU A 122 1.88 22.60 -11.09
CA LEU A 122 2.41 22.03 -12.32
C LEU A 122 1.68 22.55 -13.57
N TYR A 123 0.35 22.70 -13.54
CA TYR A 123 -0.40 23.24 -14.67
C TYR A 123 -0.19 24.74 -14.89
N GLU A 124 0.09 25.50 -13.84
CA GLU A 124 0.48 26.91 -13.95
C GLU A 124 1.85 27.05 -14.65
N GLN A 125 2.81 26.19 -14.27
CA GLN A 125 4.16 26.14 -14.84
C GLN A 125 4.24 25.45 -16.22
N LEU A 126 3.16 24.83 -16.68
CA LEU A 126 3.12 24.12 -17.98
C LEU A 126 3.34 25.05 -19.18
N LYS A 127 3.29 26.38 -18.99
CA LYS A 127 3.48 27.39 -20.04
C LYS A 127 4.93 27.83 -20.08
N GLY A 128 5.67 27.45 -21.12
CA GLY A 128 7.04 27.92 -21.34
C GLY A 128 7.94 26.91 -22.04
N GLU A 129 9.25 27.16 -21.99
CA GLU A 129 10.28 26.29 -22.59
C GLU A 129 10.37 24.94 -21.87
N ASP A 130 10.06 24.89 -20.57
CA ASP A 130 10.10 23.68 -19.74
C ASP A 130 8.83 22.82 -19.80
N ALA A 131 7.88 23.13 -20.69
CA ALA A 131 6.57 22.46 -20.77
C ALA A 131 6.70 20.93 -20.87
N GLY A 132 7.73 20.42 -21.54
CA GLY A 132 7.97 18.98 -21.64
C GLY A 132 8.42 18.35 -20.32
N LEU A 133 9.31 19.02 -19.57
CA LEU A 133 9.77 18.55 -18.26
C LEU A 133 8.62 18.58 -17.23
N ILE A 134 7.84 19.66 -17.24
CA ILE A 134 6.65 19.79 -16.38
C ILE A 134 5.62 18.70 -16.71
N SER A 135 5.43 18.38 -17.99
CA SER A 135 4.53 17.30 -18.40
C SER A 135 4.98 15.93 -17.86
N CYS A 136 6.29 15.65 -17.81
CA CYS A 136 6.81 14.44 -17.14
C CYS A 136 6.40 14.39 -15.67
N LEU A 137 6.50 15.52 -14.96
CA LEU A 137 6.08 15.61 -13.55
C LEU A 137 4.56 15.43 -13.40
N ILE A 138 3.74 15.99 -14.30
CA ILE A 138 2.28 15.80 -14.29
C ILE A 138 1.95 14.31 -14.44
N ILE A 139 2.58 13.61 -15.39
CA ILE A 139 2.37 12.18 -15.61
C ILE A 139 2.65 11.39 -14.32
N LYS A 140 3.70 11.73 -13.58
CA LYS A 140 4.11 11.03 -12.36
C LYS A 140 3.28 11.40 -11.12
N ASN A 141 2.80 12.65 -11.01
CA ASN A 141 2.17 13.15 -9.79
C ASN A 141 0.62 13.17 -9.83
N CYS A 142 0.02 13.40 -11.00
CA CYS A 142 -1.42 13.61 -11.13
C CYS A 142 -2.21 12.31 -11.41
N ASN A 143 -1.51 11.18 -11.57
CA ASN A 143 -2.10 9.88 -11.90
C ASN A 143 -2.00 8.91 -10.71
N LYS A 144 -3.02 8.06 -10.50
CA LYS A 144 -3.08 7.16 -9.33
C LYS A 144 -2.52 5.76 -9.58
N GLU A 145 -2.71 5.23 -10.78
CA GLU A 145 -2.42 3.84 -11.11
C GLU A 145 -0.98 3.69 -11.64
N LYS A 146 -0.04 3.31 -10.77
CA LYS A 146 1.39 3.16 -11.13
C LYS A 146 1.61 2.30 -12.38
N ARG A 147 0.91 1.18 -12.50
CA ARG A 147 1.03 0.29 -13.68
C ARG A 147 0.64 0.99 -15.00
N LYS A 148 -0.39 1.84 -14.99
CA LYS A 148 -0.80 2.59 -16.19
C LYS A 148 0.21 3.67 -16.53
N ILE A 149 0.76 4.34 -15.50
CA ILE A 149 1.81 5.35 -15.67
C ILE A 149 3.03 4.71 -16.32
N ASP A 150 3.51 3.57 -15.80
CA ASP A 150 4.70 2.89 -16.32
C ASP A 150 4.51 2.44 -17.78
N VAL A 151 3.34 1.87 -18.10
CA VAL A 151 2.98 1.45 -19.47
C VAL A 151 2.87 2.65 -20.42
N CYS A 152 2.35 3.79 -19.95
CA CYS A 152 2.30 5.02 -20.73
C CYS A 152 3.70 5.57 -21.00
N VAL A 153 4.55 5.66 -19.96
CA VAL A 153 5.94 6.09 -20.06
C VAL A 153 6.72 5.23 -21.06
N GLU A 154 6.56 3.92 -21.01
CA GLU A 154 7.19 3.00 -21.97
C GLU A 154 6.69 3.26 -23.41
N THR A 155 5.39 3.52 -23.58
CA THR A 155 4.80 3.76 -24.91
C THR A 155 5.25 5.09 -25.49
N LEU A 156 5.26 6.15 -24.68
CA LEU A 156 5.78 7.47 -25.04
C LEU A 156 7.28 7.39 -25.39
N GLY A 157 8.06 6.66 -24.57
CA GLY A 157 9.48 6.42 -24.81
C GLY A 157 9.72 5.78 -26.18
N LYS A 158 8.95 4.75 -26.54
CA LYS A 158 9.04 4.10 -27.86
C LYS A 158 8.74 5.05 -29.01
N TYR A 159 7.77 5.96 -28.86
CA TYR A 159 7.48 6.94 -29.91
C TYR A 159 8.68 7.87 -30.16
N LEU A 160 9.31 8.37 -29.09
CA LEU A 160 10.47 9.24 -29.21
C LEU A 160 11.71 8.48 -29.70
N GLU A 161 11.98 7.29 -29.18
CA GLU A 161 13.09 6.43 -29.62
C GLU A 161 13.03 6.10 -31.12
N ASN A 162 11.83 5.84 -31.65
CA ASN A 162 11.67 5.60 -33.08
C ASN A 162 12.04 6.82 -33.94
N ILE A 163 11.70 8.03 -33.48
CA ILE A 163 12.06 9.28 -34.15
C ILE A 163 13.57 9.53 -34.07
N ILE A 164 14.16 9.34 -32.89
CA ILE A 164 15.60 9.55 -32.65
C ILE A 164 16.43 8.59 -33.50
N ASN A 165 16.06 7.30 -33.53
CA ASN A 165 16.82 6.27 -34.22
C ASN A 165 16.62 6.30 -35.75
N ASN A 166 15.47 6.79 -36.23
CA ASN A 166 15.12 6.80 -37.66
C ASN A 166 14.50 8.15 -38.06
N PRO A 167 15.28 9.26 -38.06
CA PRO A 167 14.75 10.61 -38.21
C PRO A 167 14.19 10.91 -39.60
N ASP A 168 14.58 10.17 -40.65
CA ASP A 168 14.07 10.39 -42.00
C ASP A 168 12.77 9.62 -42.28
N GLU A 169 12.40 8.65 -41.42
CA GLU A 169 11.29 7.76 -41.71
C GLU A 169 9.93 8.37 -41.28
N GLU A 170 9.14 8.81 -42.28
CA GLU A 170 7.85 9.49 -42.04
C GLU A 170 6.83 8.69 -41.23
N LYS A 171 6.86 7.35 -41.29
CA LYS A 171 5.89 6.50 -40.59
C LYS A 171 5.98 6.67 -39.06
N TYR A 172 7.18 6.97 -38.53
CA TYR A 172 7.39 7.17 -37.09
C TYR A 172 7.07 8.58 -36.63
N LYS A 173 6.95 9.52 -37.57
CA LYS A 173 6.55 10.91 -37.29
C LYS A 173 5.04 11.10 -37.16
N LYS A 174 4.24 10.03 -37.33
CA LYS A 174 2.77 10.12 -37.33
C LYS A 174 2.19 9.08 -36.36
N ILE A 175 1.36 9.53 -35.43
CA ILE A 175 0.63 8.68 -34.49
C ILE A 175 -0.85 8.87 -34.73
N ARG A 176 -1.55 7.79 -35.08
CA ARG A 176 -3.01 7.79 -35.25
C ARG A 176 -3.69 7.86 -33.89
N ILE A 177 -4.49 8.89 -33.62
CA ILE A 177 -5.13 9.06 -32.31
C ILE A 177 -6.11 7.91 -32.01
N GLN A 178 -6.86 7.42 -33.00
CA GLN A 178 -7.80 6.30 -32.83
C GLN A 178 -7.13 4.92 -32.65
N ASN A 179 -5.80 4.83 -32.67
CA ASN A 179 -5.11 3.56 -32.44
C ASN A 179 -5.41 3.05 -31.03
N LYS A 180 -5.78 1.76 -30.91
CA LYS A 180 -6.08 1.12 -29.61
C LYS A 180 -4.95 1.27 -28.60
N ILE A 181 -3.70 1.13 -29.02
CA ILE A 181 -2.53 1.27 -28.14
C ILE A 181 -2.48 2.70 -27.57
N PHE A 182 -2.73 3.70 -28.40
CA PHE A 182 -2.74 5.10 -27.98
C PHE A 182 -3.92 5.39 -27.04
N GLN A 183 -5.13 4.95 -27.41
CA GLN A 183 -6.36 5.14 -26.63
C GLN A 183 -6.33 4.44 -25.27
N ASP A 184 -5.74 3.24 -25.20
CA ASP A 184 -5.73 2.46 -23.97
C ASP A 184 -4.58 2.85 -23.03
N LYS A 185 -3.43 3.27 -23.59
CA LYS A 185 -2.20 3.50 -22.81
C LYS A 185 -1.86 4.97 -22.58
N VAL A 186 -2.13 5.84 -23.54
CA VAL A 186 -1.66 7.25 -23.52
C VAL A 186 -2.79 8.19 -23.12
N VAL A 187 -3.95 8.09 -23.79
CA VAL A 187 -5.12 8.97 -23.54
C VAL A 187 -5.59 8.99 -22.07
N PRO A 188 -5.61 7.86 -21.32
CA PRO A 188 -6.10 7.87 -19.95
C PRO A 188 -5.15 8.51 -18.94
N VAL A 189 -3.92 8.85 -19.35
CA VAL A 189 -2.87 9.38 -18.48
C VAL A 189 -2.79 10.89 -18.65
N GLU A 190 -3.03 11.59 -17.55
CA GLU A 190 -2.96 13.04 -17.50
C GLU A 190 -1.53 13.53 -17.72
N GLY A 191 -1.34 14.57 -18.55
CA GLY A 191 -0.03 15.13 -18.92
C GLY A 191 0.64 14.47 -20.13
N ALA A 192 0.13 13.33 -20.61
CA ALA A 192 0.76 12.59 -21.70
C ALA A 192 0.63 13.28 -23.07
N LEU A 193 -0.49 13.96 -23.31
CA LEU A 193 -0.71 14.69 -24.56
C LEU A 193 0.11 15.99 -24.58
N GLU A 194 0.16 16.69 -23.45
CA GLU A 194 0.98 17.87 -23.22
C GLU A 194 2.47 17.54 -23.45
N PHE A 195 2.93 16.39 -22.95
CA PHE A 195 4.28 15.89 -23.20
C PHE A 195 4.55 15.67 -24.70
N LEU A 196 3.66 15.01 -25.42
CA LEU A 196 3.81 14.81 -26.87
C LEU A 196 3.82 16.14 -27.62
N ASN A 197 2.98 17.10 -27.20
CA ASN A 197 2.99 18.43 -27.77
C ASN A 197 4.34 19.12 -27.53
N ALA A 198 4.90 19.06 -26.33
CA ALA A 198 6.23 19.62 -26.04
C ALA A 198 7.35 18.91 -26.83
N ALA A 199 7.21 17.60 -27.07
CA ALA A 199 8.13 16.82 -27.90
C ALA A 199 8.00 17.10 -29.42
N GLY A 200 7.17 18.05 -29.84
CA GLY A 200 7.07 18.50 -31.23
C GLY A 200 5.90 17.91 -32.02
N PHE A 201 5.05 17.09 -31.40
CA PHE A 201 3.83 16.61 -32.05
C PHE A 201 2.75 17.69 -32.08
N ARG A 202 1.97 17.73 -33.17
CA ARG A 202 0.78 18.57 -33.31
C ARG A 202 -0.35 17.78 -33.92
N GLN A 203 -1.56 18.02 -33.45
CA GLN A 203 -2.75 17.39 -34.03
C GLN A 203 -3.03 17.96 -35.42
N LYS A 204 -3.17 17.08 -36.40
CA LYS A 204 -3.58 17.39 -37.78
C LYS A 204 -4.62 16.38 -38.24
N LYS A 205 -5.55 16.82 -39.09
CA LYS A 205 -6.47 15.90 -39.80
C LYS A 205 -5.76 15.39 -41.04
N LEU A 206 -5.70 14.07 -41.19
CA LEU A 206 -5.13 13.42 -42.37
C LEU A 206 -6.14 12.43 -42.95
N LEU A 207 -6.09 12.25 -44.27
CA LEU A 207 -6.83 11.21 -44.95
C LEU A 207 -6.20 9.85 -44.68
N ASN A 208 -7.02 8.93 -44.18
CA ASN A 208 -6.66 7.54 -43.95
C ASN A 208 -7.77 6.65 -44.55
N ASN A 209 -7.48 5.97 -45.66
CA ASN A 209 -8.46 5.19 -46.42
C ASN A 209 -9.76 5.97 -46.72
N ASP A 210 -9.61 7.16 -47.33
CA ASP A 210 -10.69 8.07 -47.74
C ASP A 210 -11.58 8.63 -46.61
N LYS A 211 -11.14 8.46 -45.36
CA LYS A 211 -11.76 9.08 -44.18
C LYS A 211 -10.79 10.06 -43.52
N GLU A 212 -11.28 11.24 -43.17
CA GLU A 212 -10.50 12.20 -42.37
C GLU A 212 -10.44 11.74 -40.91
N GLU A 213 -9.22 11.56 -40.41
CA GLU A 213 -8.95 11.16 -39.03
C GLU A 213 -7.90 12.06 -38.38
N ASN A 214 -7.90 12.10 -37.05
CA ASN A 214 -6.95 12.91 -36.30
C ASN A 214 -5.64 12.14 -36.06
N PHE A 215 -4.52 12.75 -36.45
CA PHE A 215 -3.18 12.25 -36.21
C PHE A 215 -2.38 13.27 -35.40
N LEU A 216 -1.48 12.78 -34.54
CA LEU A 216 -0.40 13.56 -34.00
C LEU A 216 0.79 13.43 -34.95
N VAL A 217 1.25 14.55 -35.49
CA VAL A 217 2.35 14.60 -36.46
C VAL A 217 3.50 15.39 -35.85
N TRP A 218 4.67 14.76 -35.80
CA TRP A 218 5.92 15.37 -35.38
C TRP A 218 6.53 16.22 -36.50
N SER A 219 7.06 17.39 -36.16
CA SER A 219 7.83 18.24 -37.08
C SER A 219 9.11 18.73 -36.42
N ALA A 220 10.20 18.73 -37.18
CA ALA A 220 11.49 19.27 -36.73
C ALA A 220 11.42 20.77 -36.43
N ASP A 221 10.49 21.50 -37.07
CA ASP A 221 10.27 22.92 -36.81
C ASP A 221 9.72 23.20 -35.40
N ASN A 222 9.06 22.21 -34.79
CA ASN A 222 8.43 22.37 -33.47
C ASN A 222 9.37 21.97 -32.33
N CYS A 223 10.30 21.03 -32.57
CA CYS A 223 11.21 20.49 -31.57
C CYS A 223 12.38 19.81 -32.29
N ASN A 224 13.61 20.18 -31.95
CA ASN A 224 14.81 19.54 -32.50
C ASN A 224 15.02 18.14 -31.89
N ILE A 225 15.85 17.32 -32.53
CA ILE A 225 16.12 15.94 -32.07
C ILE A 225 16.82 15.96 -30.70
N GLU A 226 17.70 16.93 -30.44
CA GLU A 226 18.39 17.09 -29.16
C GLU A 226 17.42 17.26 -28.00
N ASN A 227 16.41 18.13 -28.12
CA ASN A 227 15.38 18.29 -27.10
C ASN A 227 14.54 17.03 -26.95
N VAL A 228 14.26 16.29 -28.04
CA VAL A 228 13.55 15.00 -27.96
C VAL A 228 14.35 13.98 -27.15
N ILE A 229 15.69 13.96 -27.28
CA ILE A 229 16.58 13.12 -26.45
C ILE A 229 16.49 13.56 -24.98
N THR A 230 16.62 14.86 -24.70
CA THR A 230 16.50 15.39 -23.33
C THR A 230 15.16 15.03 -22.69
N LEU A 231 14.05 15.14 -23.44
CA LEU A 231 12.72 14.77 -22.96
C LEU A 231 12.57 13.27 -22.73
N LEU A 232 13.17 12.43 -23.57
CA LEU A 232 13.18 10.97 -23.38
C LEU A 232 13.92 10.58 -22.10
N GLU A 233 15.09 11.18 -21.85
CA GLU A 233 15.86 10.95 -20.63
C GLU A 233 15.10 11.43 -19.39
N ALA A 234 14.54 12.65 -19.45
CA ALA A 234 13.72 13.20 -18.38
C ALA A 234 12.50 12.33 -18.07
N LEU A 235 11.81 11.81 -19.09
CA LEU A 235 10.65 10.93 -18.91
C LEU A 235 11.00 9.62 -18.17
N LYS A 236 12.20 9.08 -18.41
CA LYS A 236 12.69 7.85 -17.76
C LYS A 236 13.12 8.10 -16.32
N ILE A 237 13.77 9.24 -16.06
CA ILE A 237 14.34 9.59 -14.74
C ILE A 237 13.28 10.23 -13.81
N ALA A 238 12.24 10.85 -14.36
CA ALA A 238 11.25 11.59 -13.57
C ALA A 238 10.62 10.76 -12.44
N GLU A 239 10.73 11.29 -11.23
CA GLU A 239 10.10 10.77 -10.02
C GLU A 239 8.94 11.68 -9.55
N SER A 240 8.04 11.13 -8.74
CA SER A 240 6.98 11.93 -8.11
C SER A 240 7.58 12.86 -7.06
N ILE A 241 7.00 14.05 -6.90
CA ILE A 241 7.40 15.02 -5.88
C ILE A 241 7.15 14.38 -4.51
N PRO A 242 8.20 14.17 -3.68
CA PRO A 242 8.04 13.53 -2.39
C PRO A 242 7.32 14.47 -1.43
N LEU A 243 6.38 13.90 -0.66
CA LEU A 243 5.74 14.58 0.45
C LEU A 243 6.37 14.06 1.74
N GLU A 244 6.90 14.98 2.53
CA GLU A 244 7.48 14.68 3.83
C GLU A 244 6.38 14.71 4.89
N LEU A 245 6.38 13.71 5.76
CA LEU A 245 5.46 13.68 6.89
C LEU A 245 5.86 14.79 7.88
N ASP A 246 4.93 15.69 8.18
CA ASP A 246 5.14 16.66 9.24
C ASP A 246 5.22 15.93 10.58
N ARG A 247 6.26 16.23 11.36
CA ARG A 247 6.46 15.59 12.66
C ARG A 247 5.45 16.08 13.68
N ASN A 248 4.76 17.19 13.43
CA ASN A 248 3.86 17.85 14.37
C ASN A 248 4.51 17.94 15.76
N LEU A 249 5.72 18.51 15.76
CA LEU A 249 6.57 18.60 16.94
C LEU A 249 5.84 19.35 18.03
N LYS A 250 5.75 18.75 19.22
CA LYS A 250 5.22 19.40 20.41
C LYS A 250 6.11 19.12 21.62
N ILE A 251 6.26 20.11 22.48
CA ILE A 251 6.84 19.93 23.80
C ILE A 251 5.73 19.98 24.83
N LEU A 252 5.65 18.92 25.63
CA LEU A 252 4.58 18.72 26.60
C LEU A 252 5.16 18.48 27.99
N LEU A 253 4.44 18.96 29.00
CA LEU A 253 4.61 18.52 30.37
C LEU A 253 3.95 17.14 30.59
N PRO A 254 4.37 16.35 31.58
CA PRO A 254 3.80 15.02 31.84
C PRO A 254 2.27 15.05 32.00
N MET A 255 1.74 16.08 32.69
CA MET A 255 0.29 16.25 32.89
C MET A 255 -0.46 16.47 31.57
N GLN A 256 0.13 17.21 30.62
CA GLN A 256 -0.49 17.46 29.31
C GLN A 256 -0.47 16.20 28.45
N ALA A 257 0.67 15.49 28.44
CA ALA A 257 0.81 14.22 27.73
C ALA A 257 -0.17 13.13 28.23
N SER A 258 -0.48 13.12 29.53
CA SER A 258 -1.48 12.21 30.12
C SER A 258 -2.92 12.55 29.76
N LYS A 259 -3.23 13.83 29.47
CA LYS A 259 -4.58 14.25 29.04
C LYS A 259 -4.81 13.99 27.55
N GLN A 260 -3.78 14.20 26.74
CA GLN A 260 -3.86 14.05 25.28
C GLN A 260 -3.52 12.61 24.87
N THR A 261 -4.45 11.67 25.01
CA THR A 261 -4.23 10.24 24.75
C THR A 261 -4.97 9.70 23.53
N LYS A 262 -6.01 10.39 23.06
CA LYS A 262 -6.81 9.93 21.92
C LYS A 262 -6.07 10.20 20.61
N LEU A 263 -6.02 9.21 19.72
CA LEU A 263 -5.44 9.35 18.38
C LEU A 263 -6.54 9.67 17.37
N PRO A 264 -6.27 10.52 16.36
CA PRO A 264 -7.25 10.84 15.34
C PRO A 264 -7.49 9.64 14.41
N PRO A 265 -8.66 9.57 13.73
CA PRO A 265 -9.00 8.45 12.84
C PRO A 265 -7.99 8.22 11.71
N THR A 266 -7.24 9.25 11.31
CA THR A 266 -6.20 9.19 10.27
C THR A 266 -4.99 8.31 10.65
N PHE A 267 -4.84 7.96 11.93
CA PHE A 267 -3.81 7.02 12.41
C PHE A 267 -4.09 5.56 12.06
N PHE A 268 -5.32 5.23 11.64
CA PHE A 268 -5.77 3.87 11.40
C PHE A 268 -5.93 3.59 9.90
N ASN A 269 -5.60 2.36 9.47
CA ASN A 269 -5.80 1.94 8.07
C ASN A 269 -7.28 1.67 7.73
N THR A 270 -8.17 1.61 8.72
CA THR A 270 -9.60 1.35 8.53
C THR A 270 -10.44 2.35 9.32
N THR A 271 -11.50 2.86 8.68
CA THR A 271 -12.54 3.67 9.28
C THR A 271 -13.26 2.88 10.39
N SER A 272 -12.87 3.04 11.66
CA SER A 272 -13.56 2.75 12.95
C SER A 272 -14.36 1.45 13.19
N VAL A 273 -14.74 0.67 12.17
CA VAL A 273 -15.68 -0.47 12.25
C VAL A 273 -15.10 -1.65 13.05
N ILE A 274 -13.78 -1.77 13.14
CA ILE A 274 -13.13 -2.91 13.82
C ILE A 274 -13.09 -2.71 15.35
N ILE A 275 -13.24 -1.49 15.85
CA ILE A 275 -13.09 -1.22 17.29
C ILE A 275 -14.27 -1.78 18.10
N SER A 276 -15.48 -1.82 17.55
CA SER A 276 -16.67 -2.36 18.24
C SER A 276 -16.86 -3.88 18.07
N ALA A 277 -16.17 -4.51 17.12
CA ALA A 277 -16.34 -5.94 16.83
C ALA A 277 -15.34 -6.84 17.57
N ALA A 278 -14.44 -6.26 18.38
CA ALA A 278 -13.42 -6.99 19.12
C ALA A 278 -13.95 -7.66 20.40
N ASP A 279 -15.02 -7.14 20.99
CA ASP A 279 -15.51 -7.62 22.29
C ASP A 279 -16.32 -8.94 22.23
N GLU A 280 -16.70 -9.42 21.03
CA GLU A 280 -17.53 -10.64 20.89
C GLU A 280 -16.77 -11.91 20.44
N ARG A 281 -15.47 -11.83 20.13
CA ARG A 281 -14.71 -12.99 19.57
C ARG A 281 -13.92 -13.82 20.58
N ASN A 282 -14.01 -13.52 21.87
CA ASN A 282 -13.18 -14.14 22.91
C ASN A 282 -13.57 -15.59 23.31
N GLN A 283 -14.38 -16.31 22.52
CA GLN A 283 -14.80 -17.69 22.85
C GLN A 283 -14.69 -18.71 21.70
N MET A 284 -13.85 -18.48 20.68
CA MET A 284 -13.63 -19.46 19.59
C MET A 284 -12.20 -20.00 19.56
N LEU A 285 -12.05 -21.31 19.41
CA LEU A 285 -10.74 -21.97 19.23
C LEU A 285 -10.11 -21.51 17.91
N MET A 286 -9.02 -20.74 18.01
CA MET A 286 -8.34 -20.15 16.87
C MET A 286 -7.43 -21.15 16.15
N THR A 287 -7.68 -21.36 14.86
CA THR A 287 -6.77 -22.07 13.95
C THR A 287 -5.49 -21.25 13.73
N LYS A 288 -4.38 -21.90 13.32
CA LYS A 288 -3.11 -21.22 13.00
C LYS A 288 -3.29 -20.08 11.97
N ALA A 289 -4.14 -20.31 10.96
CA ALA A 289 -4.49 -19.30 9.96
C ALA A 289 -5.29 -18.12 10.53
N MET A 290 -6.15 -18.34 11.54
CA MET A 290 -6.86 -17.26 12.21
C MET A 290 -5.93 -16.44 13.12
N ARG A 291 -4.96 -17.09 13.78
CA ARG A 291 -3.91 -16.40 14.56
C ARG A 291 -3.01 -15.54 13.68
N GLU A 292 -2.49 -16.09 12.58
CA GLU A 292 -1.64 -15.34 11.65
C GLU A 292 -2.41 -14.18 10.98
N ARG A 293 -3.71 -14.38 10.70
CA ARG A 293 -4.58 -13.31 10.18
C ARG A 293 -4.81 -12.20 11.20
N GLU A 294 -5.09 -12.55 12.46
CA GLU A 294 -5.30 -11.58 13.54
C GLU A 294 -4.01 -10.79 13.87
N GLU A 295 -2.85 -11.46 13.83
CA GLU A 295 -1.54 -10.82 13.99
C GLU A 295 -1.26 -9.84 12.83
N ASN A 296 -1.51 -10.24 11.58
CA ASN A 296 -1.41 -9.34 10.44
C ASN A 296 -2.43 -8.19 10.49
N GLU A 297 -3.65 -8.43 10.96
CA GLU A 297 -4.67 -7.39 11.16
C GLU A 297 -4.24 -6.40 12.25
N ARG A 298 -3.57 -6.88 13.31
CA ARG A 298 -2.99 -6.04 14.37
C ARG A 298 -1.82 -5.19 13.86
N LEU A 299 -0.91 -5.77 13.07
CA LEU A 299 0.22 -5.07 12.48
C LEU A 299 -0.22 -4.05 11.43
N ASN A 300 -1.28 -4.36 10.67
CA ASN A 300 -1.87 -3.45 9.67
C ASN A 300 -2.92 -2.51 10.26
N LYS A 301 -3.11 -2.44 11.58
CA LYS A 301 -4.11 -1.58 12.19
C LYS A 301 -3.75 -0.10 12.09
N TYR A 302 -2.46 0.23 12.20
CA TYR A 302 -1.97 1.59 12.32
C TYR A 302 -1.11 1.99 11.12
N LYS A 303 -1.33 3.21 10.62
CA LYS A 303 -0.51 3.85 9.59
C LYS A 303 0.61 4.69 10.18
N PHE A 304 0.34 5.29 11.34
CA PHE A 304 1.26 6.19 12.03
C PHE A 304 1.47 5.77 13.47
N SER A 305 2.59 6.21 14.03
CA SER A 305 2.97 6.08 15.41
C SER A 305 3.31 7.44 16.00
N LEU A 306 2.85 7.65 17.23
CA LEU A 306 3.20 8.80 18.03
C LEU A 306 4.34 8.43 18.99
N ILE A 307 5.50 9.06 18.81
CA ILE A 307 6.66 8.83 19.65
C ILE A 307 6.82 10.00 20.62
N ARG A 308 6.97 9.67 21.90
CA ARG A 308 7.19 10.62 23.00
C ARG A 308 8.54 10.32 23.62
N ILE A 309 9.44 11.29 23.60
CA ILE A 309 10.76 11.20 24.20
C ILE A 309 10.73 11.96 25.51
N LYS A 310 10.77 11.22 26.63
CA LYS A 310 10.80 11.79 27.97
C LYS A 310 12.24 12.04 28.40
N PHE A 311 12.52 13.30 28.70
CA PHE A 311 13.81 13.78 29.18
C PHE A 311 13.89 13.74 30.73
N PRO A 312 15.11 13.77 31.29
CA PRO A 312 15.31 13.78 32.75
C PRO A 312 14.73 15.01 33.46
N ASP A 313 14.62 16.15 32.78
CA ASP A 313 13.97 17.39 33.25
C ASP A 313 12.42 17.31 33.25
N ASN A 314 11.86 16.13 32.95
CA ASN A 314 10.44 15.83 32.80
C ASN A 314 9.77 16.43 31.56
N LEU A 315 10.50 17.08 30.66
CA LEU A 315 9.96 17.49 29.38
C LEU A 315 9.72 16.27 28.47
N ILE A 316 8.67 16.34 27.66
CA ILE A 316 8.33 15.31 26.68
C ILE A 316 8.33 15.95 25.30
N LEU A 317 9.26 15.52 24.44
CA LEU A 317 9.26 15.84 23.02
C LEU A 317 8.37 14.82 22.29
N GLN A 318 7.32 15.29 21.64
CA GLN A 318 6.38 14.47 20.89
C GLN A 318 6.58 14.67 19.39
N GLY A 319 6.58 13.57 18.64
CA GLY A 319 6.63 13.56 17.18
C GLY A 319 5.77 12.46 16.57
N THR A 320 5.24 12.72 15.37
CA THR A 320 4.45 11.78 14.57
C THR A 320 5.32 11.16 13.49
N PHE A 321 5.24 9.83 13.35
CA PHE A 321 6.03 9.03 12.43
C PHE A 321 5.14 8.03 11.69
N SER A 322 5.50 7.64 10.48
CA SER A 322 4.90 6.45 9.85
C SER A 322 5.45 5.18 10.51
N VAL A 323 4.61 4.15 10.66
CA VAL A 323 5.04 2.86 11.24
C VAL A 323 6.12 2.17 10.41
N HIS A 324 6.26 2.55 9.14
CA HIS A 324 7.25 2.02 8.21
C HIS A 324 8.56 2.81 8.19
N GLU A 325 8.66 3.90 8.94
CA GLU A 325 9.93 4.63 9.07
C GLU A 325 10.94 3.85 9.89
N SER A 326 12.22 4.11 9.59
CA SER A 326 13.34 3.54 10.34
C SER A 326 13.44 4.18 11.73
N PHE A 327 13.98 3.43 12.69
CA PHE A 327 14.29 3.98 14.00
C PHE A 327 15.35 5.09 13.92
N GLN A 328 16.22 5.06 12.91
CA GLN A 328 17.16 6.15 12.63
C GLN A 328 16.45 7.50 12.48
N ASN A 329 15.27 7.56 11.86
CA ASN A 329 14.52 8.81 11.72
C ASN A 329 14.10 9.38 13.08
N VAL A 330 13.78 8.52 14.06
CA VAL A 330 13.49 8.94 15.44
C VAL A 330 14.74 9.48 16.13
N VAL A 331 15.88 8.83 15.92
CA VAL A 331 17.18 9.29 16.45
C VAL A 331 17.53 10.65 15.84
N ASN A 332 17.45 10.81 14.52
CA ASN A 332 17.70 12.08 13.82
C ASN A 332 16.78 13.18 14.33
N PHE A 333 15.48 12.89 14.48
CA PHE A 333 14.51 13.82 15.05
C PHE A 333 14.91 14.27 16.46
N VAL A 334 15.39 13.36 17.33
CA VAL A 334 15.88 13.78 18.65
C VAL A 334 17.13 14.64 18.50
N THR A 335 18.12 14.19 17.73
CA THR A 335 19.39 14.89 17.50
C THR A 335 19.21 16.32 17.00
N GLU A 336 18.30 16.55 16.05
CA GLU A 336 17.99 17.87 15.48
C GLU A 336 17.41 18.85 16.51
N ASN A 337 16.76 18.33 17.56
CA ASN A 337 16.08 19.12 18.59
C ASN A 337 16.88 19.30 19.90
N LEU A 338 18.05 18.64 20.00
CA LEU A 338 18.96 18.80 21.14
C LEU A 338 19.80 20.08 21.02
N ILE A 339 20.15 20.68 22.16
CA ILE A 339 21.15 21.76 22.22
C ILE A 339 22.51 21.25 21.74
N ASN A 340 22.89 20.06 22.21
CA ASN A 340 24.16 19.41 21.89
C ASN A 340 23.92 18.19 20.98
N ASN A 341 23.88 18.42 19.67
CA ASN A 341 23.60 17.39 18.66
C ASN A 341 24.77 16.41 18.43
N GLU A 342 26.01 16.75 18.80
CA GLU A 342 27.19 15.89 18.61
C GLU A 342 27.36 14.82 19.70
N ARG A 343 26.65 14.95 20.83
CA ARG A 343 26.85 14.06 21.98
C ARG A 343 26.06 12.75 21.80
N PRO A 344 26.68 11.58 22.05
CA PRO A 344 25.97 10.31 21.92
C PRO A 344 24.97 10.10 23.06
N PHE A 345 23.73 9.77 22.70
CA PHE A 345 22.64 9.42 23.62
C PHE A 345 22.09 8.01 23.34
N SER A 346 21.28 7.51 24.26
CA SER A 346 20.52 6.27 24.15
C SER A 346 19.05 6.53 24.43
N LEU A 347 18.20 5.80 23.69
CA LEU A 347 16.76 5.78 23.89
C LEU A 347 16.36 4.40 24.41
N ARG A 348 15.55 4.37 25.47
CA ARG A 348 15.05 3.12 26.06
C ARG A 348 13.54 3.11 26.21
N LYS A 349 12.91 1.99 25.88
CA LYS A 349 11.51 1.70 26.22
C LYS A 349 11.51 0.90 27.52
N LEU A 350 10.79 1.41 28.53
CA LEU A 350 10.66 0.68 29.79
C LEU A 350 9.83 -0.60 29.60
N PRO A 351 10.14 -1.69 30.32
CA PRO A 351 11.14 -1.75 31.40
C PRO A 351 12.59 -2.02 30.94
N ASN A 352 12.82 -2.78 29.86
CA ASN A 352 14.13 -3.42 29.62
C ASN A 352 14.72 -3.24 28.20
N THR A 353 14.12 -2.45 27.31
CA THR A 353 14.59 -2.37 25.92
C THR A 353 15.40 -1.09 25.69
N THR A 354 16.70 -1.24 25.47
CA THR A 354 17.58 -0.15 25.00
C THR A 354 17.83 -0.34 23.51
N TYR A 355 17.61 0.70 22.72
CA TYR A 355 17.83 0.66 21.28
C TYR A 355 19.27 1.07 20.96
N ASN A 356 19.96 0.20 20.23
CA ASN A 356 21.35 0.37 19.78
C ASN A 356 21.41 0.51 18.26
N GLU A 357 22.63 0.56 17.70
CA GLU A 357 22.88 0.70 16.26
C GLU A 357 22.20 -0.40 15.43
N ASP A 358 22.13 -1.64 15.94
CA ASP A 358 21.39 -2.75 15.30
C ASP A 358 19.89 -2.49 15.11
N SER A 359 19.33 -1.52 15.86
CA SER A 359 17.93 -1.14 15.76
C SER A 359 17.70 -0.04 14.74
N PHE A 360 18.73 0.68 14.30
CA PHE A 360 18.59 1.90 13.49
C PHE A 360 18.00 1.62 12.11
N GLY A 361 18.36 0.48 11.50
CA GLY A 361 17.79 0.03 10.22
C GLY A 361 16.41 -0.63 10.33
N LYS A 362 15.92 -0.92 11.54
CA LYS A 362 14.62 -1.58 11.75
C LYS A 362 13.49 -0.54 11.73
N THR A 363 12.32 -0.95 11.25
CA THR A 363 11.15 -0.06 11.20
C THR A 363 10.47 0.04 12.57
N LEU A 364 9.72 1.12 12.81
CA LEU A 364 8.95 1.28 14.05
C LEU A 364 7.94 0.14 14.27
N LEU A 365 7.38 -0.40 13.19
CA LEU A 365 6.52 -1.59 13.23
C LEU A 365 7.28 -2.82 13.74
N GLN A 366 8.49 -3.07 13.25
CA GLN A 366 9.31 -4.22 13.67
C GLN A 366 9.78 -4.12 15.13
N LEU A 367 9.88 -2.90 15.66
CA LEU A 367 10.30 -2.63 17.04
C LEU A 367 9.11 -2.52 18.02
N ASP A 368 7.89 -2.78 17.56
CA ASP A 368 6.65 -2.58 18.34
C ASP A 368 6.56 -1.18 18.97
N LEU A 369 6.97 -0.16 18.20
CA LEU A 369 6.92 1.25 18.59
C LEU A 369 5.70 1.92 18.00
N PHE A 370 4.51 1.41 18.32
CA PHE A 370 3.22 1.93 17.89
C PHE A 370 2.09 1.48 18.84
N PRO A 371 0.91 2.13 18.86
CA PRO A 371 0.57 3.38 18.16
C PRO A 371 0.99 4.64 18.92
N THR A 372 1.26 4.53 20.21
CA THR A 372 1.83 5.60 21.03
C THR A 372 2.88 5.00 21.94
N THR A 373 4.12 5.47 21.84
CA THR A 373 5.26 4.95 22.58
C THR A 373 5.94 6.06 23.36
N ILE A 374 6.29 5.78 24.61
CA ILE A 374 7.16 6.64 25.41
C ILE A 374 8.55 6.00 25.47
N LEU A 375 9.57 6.74 25.06
CA LEU A 375 10.98 6.40 25.17
C LEU A 375 11.64 7.33 26.17
N MET A 376 12.50 6.81 27.03
CA MET A 376 13.31 7.61 27.94
C MET A 376 14.63 7.95 27.29
N PHE A 377 15.02 9.21 27.40
CA PHE A 377 16.31 9.72 26.96
C PHE A 377 17.38 9.57 28.06
N SER A 378 18.60 9.18 27.68
CA SER A 378 19.78 9.24 28.55
C SER A 378 21.07 9.44 27.75
N TRP A 379 22.03 10.19 28.27
CA TRP A 379 23.36 10.33 27.66
C TRP A 379 24.19 9.05 27.86
N LYS A 380 24.93 8.59 26.82
CA LYS A 380 25.77 7.38 26.90
C LYS A 380 27.00 7.56 27.81
N ASN A 381 27.61 8.74 27.78
CA ASN A 381 28.79 9.06 28.61
C ASN A 381 28.36 9.96 29.77
N ARG A 382 28.32 9.41 30.99
CA ARG A 382 28.24 10.18 32.25
C ARG A 382 29.64 10.63 32.66
N SER A 383 30.18 11.67 32.03
CA SER A 383 31.35 12.41 32.52
C SER A 383 30.92 13.76 33.12
N GLU A 384 31.84 14.46 33.79
CA GLU A 384 31.66 15.69 34.61
C GLU A 384 30.83 16.83 33.96
N GLN A 385 30.64 16.80 32.64
CA GLN A 385 29.73 17.66 31.86
C GLN A 385 28.23 17.35 32.08
N THR A 386 27.89 16.36 32.90
CA THR A 386 26.51 16.02 33.29
C THR A 386 25.88 17.12 34.15
N ASN A 387 26.64 17.71 35.07
CA ASN A 387 26.17 18.80 35.93
C ASN A 387 25.85 20.08 35.13
N TYR A 388 26.62 20.37 34.08
CA TYR A 388 26.46 21.60 33.28
C TYR A 388 25.18 21.59 32.43
N ASN A 389 24.74 20.43 31.94
CA ASN A 389 23.54 20.33 31.11
C ASN A 389 22.26 20.11 31.95
N GLU A 390 22.36 19.54 33.15
CA GLU A 390 21.25 19.63 34.12
C GLU A 390 20.93 21.09 34.48
N SER A 391 21.91 22.00 34.39
CA SER A 391 21.71 23.44 34.55
C SER A 391 21.29 24.21 33.28
N VAL A 392 21.64 23.74 32.07
CA VAL A 392 21.38 24.45 30.78
C VAL A 392 20.15 23.89 30.04
N GLY A 393 19.69 22.68 30.36
CA GLY A 393 18.58 22.01 29.68
C GLY A 393 19.02 21.06 28.56
N TYR A 394 18.05 20.33 27.99
CA TYR A 394 18.31 19.31 26.96
C TYR A 394 17.87 19.75 25.55
N LEU A 395 16.74 20.46 25.44
CA LEU A 395 16.11 20.87 24.19
C LEU A 395 16.47 22.31 23.82
N LYS A 396 16.56 22.62 22.53
CA LYS A 396 16.85 23.98 22.03
C LYS A 396 15.84 25.01 22.57
N GLU A 397 16.33 26.20 22.92
CA GLU A 397 15.52 27.28 23.50
C GLU A 397 14.36 27.71 22.59
N GLU A 398 14.59 27.73 21.27
CA GLU A 398 13.56 28.04 20.27
C GLU A 398 12.34 27.12 20.38
N LEU A 399 12.55 25.85 20.76
CA LEU A 399 11.47 24.88 20.92
C LEU A 399 10.71 25.09 22.23
N LEU A 400 11.38 25.57 23.29
CA LEU A 400 10.74 25.88 24.57
C LEU A 400 9.70 26.99 24.42
N SER A 401 9.88 27.90 23.45
CA SER A 401 8.87 28.91 23.10
C SER A 401 7.58 28.32 22.50
N LEU A 402 7.65 27.11 21.94
CA LEU A 402 6.51 26.35 21.40
C LEU A 402 5.77 25.58 22.50
N MET A 403 6.20 25.66 23.76
CA MET A 403 5.47 25.09 24.88
C MET A 403 4.08 25.72 24.95
N GLN A 404 3.05 24.90 24.73
CA GLN A 404 1.68 25.32 24.99
C GLN A 404 1.51 25.46 26.50
N ILE A 405 1.62 26.68 27.01
CA ILE A 405 1.18 27.00 28.38
C ILE A 405 -0.35 26.86 28.34
N ALA A 406 -0.85 25.88 29.09
CA ALA A 406 -2.28 25.56 29.14
C ALA A 406 -3.08 26.66 29.86
#